data_AF-A0A8C5LFW2-F1
#
_entry.id   AF-A0A8C5LFW2-F1
#
_cell.length_a   1.000
_cell.length_b   1.000
_cell.length_c   1.000
_cell.angle_alpha   90.00
_cell.angle_beta   90.00
_cell.angle_gamma   90.00
#
_symmetry.space_group_name_H-M   'P 1'
#
loop_
_entity.id
_entity.type
_entity.pdbx_description
1 polymer ?
#
loop_
_entity_poly.entity_id
_entity_poly.type
_entity_poly.pdbx_seq_one_letter_code
_entity_poly.pdbx_strand_id
1 'polypeptide(L)'
;MSFEELLELQNQVGTKAYKQLANGDSTKKQSSRQPACIADKHRPLEMSAKIRVPFLRQVVPINKKVARDPRFDDLSGEYNPEVFDKTYQFLDDIRAKEKQLVKKQLKKHRSGEQHERLQQLLQRMEQQETAQRKRKREQELRLAQKRERRALAQQGHRPYFPKKSEQRQLALAEKFKELKRSKKLESFLSRKRRRNAGKDRRHLPLSKITELSSSPATVSEHMDS
;
A
#
# COMPACT_ATOMS: atom_id res chain seq x y z
N MET A 1 -35.09 45.45 -34.42
CA MET A 1 -35.92 46.04 -33.35
C MET A 1 -35.61 47.51 -33.27
N SER A 2 -36.63 48.36 -33.34
CA SER A 2 -36.49 49.79 -33.08
C SER A 2 -36.26 50.02 -31.57
N PHE A 3 -35.75 51.20 -31.19
CA PHE A 3 -35.53 51.53 -29.78
C PHE A 3 -36.85 51.52 -28.98
N GLU A 4 -37.94 51.91 -29.62
CA GLU A 4 -39.28 51.94 -29.05
C GLU A 4 -39.77 50.53 -28.70
N GLU A 5 -39.59 49.57 -29.63
CA GLU A 5 -39.93 48.16 -29.39
C GLU A 5 -39.13 47.55 -28.22
N LEU A 6 -37.86 47.94 -28.03
CA LEU A 6 -37.04 47.47 -26.91
C LEU A 6 -37.52 48.03 -25.57
N LEU A 7 -38.01 49.28 -25.56
CA LEU A 7 -38.53 49.91 -24.36
C LEU A 7 -39.87 49.31 -23.95
N GLU A 8 -40.76 49.07 -24.92
CA GLU A 8 -42.02 48.35 -24.70
C GLU A 8 -41.77 46.94 -24.18
N LEU A 9 -40.85 46.20 -24.80
CA LEU A 9 -40.46 44.87 -24.35
C LEU A 9 -39.91 44.91 -22.90
N GLN A 10 -39.02 45.86 -22.58
CA GLN A 10 -38.48 46.03 -21.23
C GLN A 10 -39.57 46.33 -20.20
N ASN A 11 -40.59 47.11 -20.57
CA ASN A 11 -41.73 47.42 -19.70
C ASN A 11 -42.65 46.21 -19.51
N GLN A 12 -42.83 45.37 -20.54
CA GLN A 12 -43.65 44.16 -20.48
C GLN A 12 -42.99 43.02 -19.68
N VAL A 13 -41.75 42.66 -20.00
CA VAL A 13 -41.05 41.54 -19.34
C VAL A 13 -40.34 41.95 -18.04
N GLY A 14 -40.19 43.25 -17.81
CA GLY A 14 -39.47 43.81 -16.67
C GLY A 14 -37.96 43.86 -16.86
N THR A 15 -37.33 44.86 -16.22
CA THR A 15 -35.91 45.21 -16.46
C THR A 15 -34.91 44.10 -16.11
N LYS A 16 -35.25 43.21 -15.16
CA LYS A 16 -34.38 42.09 -14.76
C LYS A 16 -34.39 40.95 -15.79
N ALA A 17 -35.57 40.55 -16.28
CA ALA A 17 -35.70 39.49 -17.27
C ALA A 17 -35.16 39.93 -18.63
N TYR A 18 -35.44 41.18 -19.04
CA TYR A 18 -34.88 41.76 -20.27
C TYR A 18 -33.35 41.74 -20.26
N LYS A 19 -32.71 42.13 -19.13
CA LYS A 19 -31.25 42.10 -19.00
C LYS A 19 -30.67 40.68 -19.01
N GLN A 20 -31.39 39.68 -18.52
CA GLN A 20 -30.95 38.29 -18.59
C GLN A 20 -30.99 37.77 -20.03
N LEU A 21 -32.08 38.05 -20.75
CA LEU A 21 -32.22 37.67 -22.16
C LEU A 21 -31.22 38.39 -23.06
N ALA A 22 -30.99 39.69 -22.84
CA ALA A 22 -30.06 40.49 -23.64
C ALA A 22 -28.58 40.12 -23.42
N ASN A 23 -28.20 39.72 -22.19
CA ASN A 23 -26.82 39.33 -21.89
C ASN A 23 -26.56 37.82 -22.09
N GLY A 24 -27.62 37.03 -22.31
CA GLY A 24 -27.57 35.57 -22.33
C GLY A 24 -27.16 34.97 -20.98
N ASP A 25 -27.52 33.71 -20.71
CA ASP A 25 -27.01 32.97 -19.56
C ASP A 25 -25.54 32.58 -19.77
N SER A 26 -24.66 33.58 -19.78
CA SER A 26 -23.23 33.35 -19.63
C SER A 26 -23.00 32.99 -18.17
N THR A 27 -22.93 31.68 -17.90
CA THR A 27 -22.24 31.17 -16.71
C THR A 27 -20.97 31.97 -16.52
N LYS A 28 -20.79 32.55 -15.32
CA LYS A 28 -19.65 33.40 -14.97
C LYS A 28 -18.35 32.64 -15.20
N LYS A 29 -17.83 32.65 -16.42
CA LYS A 29 -16.40 32.47 -16.66
C LYS A 29 -15.77 33.70 -16.05
N GLN A 30 -15.00 33.50 -14.99
CA GLN A 30 -13.98 34.44 -14.57
C GLN A 30 -13.08 34.66 -15.78
N SER A 31 -13.43 35.65 -16.60
CA SER A 31 -12.56 36.19 -17.62
C SER A 31 -11.33 36.69 -16.87
N SER A 32 -10.25 35.91 -16.93
CA SER A 32 -8.93 36.50 -16.79
C SER A 32 -8.91 37.63 -17.82
N ARG A 33 -8.89 38.88 -17.35
CA ARG A 33 -8.66 40.04 -18.20
C ARG A 33 -7.31 39.81 -18.86
N GLN A 34 -7.31 39.19 -20.04
CA GLN A 34 -6.17 39.19 -20.91
C GLN A 34 -5.94 40.67 -21.24
N PRO A 35 -4.72 41.20 -21.04
CA PRO A 35 -4.44 42.55 -21.51
C PRO A 35 -4.76 42.58 -23.01
N ALA A 36 -5.52 43.59 -23.43
CA ALA A 36 -5.84 43.80 -24.84
C ALA A 36 -4.55 43.63 -25.65
N CYS A 37 -4.62 42.82 -26.72
CA CYS A 37 -3.49 42.54 -27.58
C CYS A 37 -2.82 43.86 -28.01
N ILE A 38 -1.57 44.01 -27.61
CA ILE A 38 -0.77 45.18 -27.94
C ILE A 38 -0.34 45.02 -29.39
N ALA A 39 -0.77 45.92 -30.28
CA ALA A 39 -0.34 45.91 -31.68
C ALA A 39 1.17 46.18 -31.83
N ASP A 40 1.77 46.98 -30.93
CA ASP A 40 3.19 47.35 -30.91
C ASP A 40 3.84 47.23 -29.53
N LYS A 41 4.90 46.42 -29.43
CA LYS A 41 5.58 46.07 -28.17
C LYS A 41 6.31 47.25 -27.50
N HIS A 42 6.53 48.34 -28.24
CA HIS A 42 7.26 49.54 -27.77
C HIS A 42 6.35 50.74 -27.50
N ARG A 43 5.03 50.60 -27.63
CA ARG A 43 4.08 51.68 -27.37
C ARG A 43 3.71 51.73 -25.87
N PRO A 44 3.67 52.90 -25.22
CA PRO A 44 3.17 53.02 -23.86
C PRO A 44 1.71 52.58 -23.78
N LEU A 45 1.35 51.90 -22.68
CA LEU A 45 -0.01 51.50 -22.37
C LEU A 45 -0.63 52.44 -21.35
N GLU A 46 -1.82 52.93 -21.67
CA GLU A 46 -2.62 53.72 -20.75
C GLU A 46 -3.25 52.80 -19.69
N MET A 47 -3.02 53.12 -18.41
CA MET A 47 -3.57 52.41 -17.26
C MET A 47 -4.39 53.38 -16.41
N SER A 48 -5.53 52.94 -15.87
CA SER A 48 -6.36 53.83 -15.02
C SER A 48 -5.70 54.09 -13.67
N ALA A 49 -5.57 55.37 -13.30
CA ALA A 49 -5.06 55.81 -12.00
C ALA A 49 -5.89 55.32 -10.79
N LYS A 50 -7.10 54.81 -11.03
CA LYS A 50 -7.99 54.23 -9.99
C LYS A 50 -7.58 52.80 -9.60
N ILE A 51 -6.73 52.14 -10.39
CA ILE A 51 -6.30 50.77 -10.13
C ILE A 51 -5.15 50.81 -9.12
N ARG A 52 -5.39 50.33 -7.90
CA ARG A 52 -4.37 50.22 -6.86
C ARG A 52 -3.37 49.10 -7.23
N VAL A 53 -2.08 49.35 -7.02
CA VAL A 53 -1.02 48.36 -7.22
C VAL A 53 -1.21 47.22 -6.20
N PRO A 54 -1.26 45.94 -6.63
CA PRO A 54 -1.36 44.83 -5.69
C PRO A 54 -0.08 44.71 -4.87
N PHE A 55 -0.22 44.47 -3.56
CA PHE A 55 0.92 44.33 -2.64
C PHE A 55 1.79 43.11 -2.97
N LEU A 56 1.16 42.01 -3.41
CA LEU A 56 1.84 40.79 -3.83
C LEU A 56 1.94 40.74 -5.35
N ARG A 57 3.16 40.53 -5.86
CA ARG A 57 3.38 40.27 -7.30
C ARG A 57 2.85 38.88 -7.66
N GLN A 58 2.20 38.75 -8.80
CA GLN A 58 1.82 37.45 -9.36
C GLN A 58 3.09 36.71 -9.79
N VAL A 59 3.48 35.69 -9.02
CA VAL A 59 4.59 34.80 -9.38
C VAL A 59 4.08 33.85 -10.45
N VAL A 60 4.50 34.06 -11.70
CA VAL A 60 4.25 33.11 -12.79
C VAL A 60 5.16 31.91 -12.57
N PRO A 61 4.64 30.67 -12.38
CA PRO A 61 5.49 29.51 -12.26
C PRO A 61 6.27 29.32 -13.55
N ILE A 62 7.60 29.44 -13.47
CA ILE A 62 8.50 29.22 -14.60
C ILE A 62 8.77 27.72 -14.68
N ASN A 63 8.50 27.11 -15.83
CA ASN A 63 8.90 25.72 -16.13
C ASN A 63 10.42 25.65 -16.33
N LYS A 64 11.16 25.68 -15.22
CA LYS A 64 12.61 25.48 -15.23
C LYS A 64 12.93 24.02 -15.55
N LYS A 65 13.81 23.80 -16.53
CA LYS A 65 14.35 22.46 -16.83
C LYS A 65 15.32 22.09 -15.70
N VAL A 66 14.88 21.23 -14.79
CA VAL A 66 15.72 20.67 -13.73
C VAL A 66 16.38 19.42 -14.29
N ALA A 67 17.72 19.33 -14.20
CA ALA A 67 18.43 18.09 -14.52
C ALA A 67 17.96 17.00 -13.54
N ARG A 68 17.46 15.88 -14.07
CA ARG A 68 16.91 14.78 -13.27
C ARG A 68 17.81 13.57 -13.34
N ASP A 69 18.09 12.96 -12.18
CA ASP A 69 18.77 11.66 -12.11
C ASP A 69 17.68 10.57 -12.14
N PRO A 70 17.60 9.75 -13.19
CA PRO A 70 16.55 8.73 -13.31
C PRO A 70 16.60 7.68 -12.18
N ARG A 71 17.69 7.58 -11.42
CA ARG A 71 17.77 6.70 -10.25
C ARG A 71 17.01 7.25 -9.05
N PHE A 72 16.86 8.56 -8.97
CA PHE A 72 16.30 9.28 -7.83
C PHE A 72 15.13 10.18 -8.20
N ASP A 73 14.67 10.14 -9.45
CA ASP A 73 13.52 10.91 -9.92
C ASP A 73 12.24 10.12 -9.69
N ASP A 74 11.30 10.74 -8.99
CA ASP A 74 9.98 10.17 -8.65
C ASP A 74 9.19 9.76 -9.91
N LEU A 75 9.48 10.37 -11.06
CA LEU A 75 8.85 10.04 -12.35
C LEU A 75 9.38 8.75 -12.99
N SER A 76 10.48 8.17 -12.48
CA SER A 76 11.12 6.98 -13.07
C SER A 76 10.40 5.66 -12.74
N GLY A 77 9.29 5.72 -12.00
CA GLY A 77 8.40 4.60 -11.73
C GLY A 77 8.58 3.97 -10.35
N GLU A 78 7.71 3.01 -10.03
CA GLU A 78 7.67 2.35 -8.73
C GLU A 78 8.41 1.00 -8.72
N TYR A 79 8.83 0.57 -7.52
CA TYR A 79 9.48 -0.72 -7.32
C TYR A 79 8.55 -1.89 -7.64
N ASN A 80 8.86 -2.59 -8.73
CA ASN A 80 8.18 -3.82 -9.13
C ASN A 80 8.99 -5.06 -8.72
N PRO A 81 8.54 -5.84 -7.72
CA PRO A 81 9.33 -6.96 -7.21
C PRO A 81 9.53 -8.07 -8.25
N GLU A 82 8.55 -8.29 -9.13
CA GLU A 82 8.65 -9.32 -10.18
C GLU A 82 9.74 -9.02 -11.21
N VAL A 83 9.90 -7.74 -11.56
CA VAL A 83 10.95 -7.30 -12.49
C VAL A 83 12.30 -7.31 -11.78
N PHE A 84 12.33 -6.84 -10.54
CA PHE A 84 13.55 -6.86 -9.72
C PHE A 84 14.11 -8.26 -9.52
N ASP A 85 13.27 -9.22 -9.15
CA ASP A 85 13.70 -10.60 -8.89
C ASP A 85 14.25 -11.28 -10.16
N LYS A 86 13.77 -10.89 -11.36
CA LYS A 86 14.28 -11.38 -12.65
C LYS A 86 15.57 -10.68 -13.06
N THR A 87 15.60 -9.35 -13.02
CA THR A 87 16.75 -8.53 -13.43
C THR A 87 17.98 -8.77 -12.56
N TYR A 88 17.77 -9.02 -11.27
CA TYR A 88 18.84 -9.24 -10.29
C TYR A 88 18.91 -10.69 -9.80
N GLN A 89 18.50 -11.66 -10.62
CA GLN A 89 18.51 -13.08 -10.26
C GLN A 89 19.91 -13.58 -9.87
N PHE A 90 20.96 -13.05 -10.51
CA PHE A 90 22.37 -13.41 -10.24
C PHE A 90 22.82 -13.11 -8.79
N LEU A 91 22.11 -12.22 -8.07
CA LEU A 91 22.40 -11.95 -6.66
C LEU A 91 22.20 -13.18 -5.78
N ASP A 92 21.34 -14.11 -6.18
CA ASP A 92 21.10 -15.35 -5.42
C ASP A 92 22.37 -16.22 -5.39
N ASP A 93 23.13 -16.27 -6.48
CA ASP A 93 24.40 -17.00 -6.56
C ASP A 93 25.49 -16.35 -5.72
N ILE A 94 25.56 -15.01 -5.73
CA ILE A 94 26.52 -14.24 -4.92
C ILE A 94 26.23 -14.45 -3.43
N ARG A 95 24.98 -14.31 -3.00
CA ARG A 95 24.57 -14.55 -1.62
C ARG A 95 24.86 -15.97 -1.16
N ALA A 96 24.67 -16.96 -2.04
CA ALA A 96 25.01 -18.35 -1.75
C ALA A 96 26.51 -18.52 -1.50
N LYS A 97 27.36 -17.92 -2.32
CA LYS A 97 28.83 -17.92 -2.14
C LYS A 97 29.23 -17.23 -0.84
N GLU A 98 28.69 -16.05 -0.56
CA GLU A 98 28.93 -15.31 0.70
C GLU A 98 28.56 -16.13 1.93
N LYS A 99 27.40 -16.80 1.90
CA LYS A 99 26.96 -17.68 2.99
C LYS A 99 27.95 -18.82 3.24
N GLN A 100 28.52 -19.39 2.18
CA GLN A 100 29.56 -20.43 2.33
C GLN A 100 30.84 -19.87 2.93
N LEU A 101 31.24 -18.64 2.58
CA LEU A 101 32.40 -17.97 3.18
C LEU A 101 32.19 -17.74 4.68
N VAL A 102 31.02 -17.24 5.09
CA VAL A 102 30.67 -17.05 6.51
C VAL A 102 30.71 -18.38 7.25
N LYS A 103 30.17 -19.46 6.67
CA LYS A 103 30.25 -20.82 7.26
C LYS A 103 31.69 -21.30 7.42
N LYS A 104 32.56 -21.04 6.45
CA LYS A 104 33.99 -21.38 6.52
C LYS A 104 34.69 -20.59 7.63
N GLN A 105 34.40 -19.29 7.78
CA GLN A 105 34.96 -18.46 8.85
C GLN A 105 34.47 -18.92 10.23
N LEU A 106 33.19 -19.27 10.36
CA LEU A 106 32.62 -19.79 11.61
C LEU A 106 33.29 -21.10 12.05
N LYS A 107 33.71 -21.95 11.10
CA LYS A 107 34.49 -23.16 11.43
C LYS A 107 35.91 -22.86 11.92
N LYS A 108 36.49 -21.72 11.52
CA LYS A 108 37.86 -21.31 11.92
C LYS A 108 37.88 -20.70 13.32
N HIS A 109 36.91 -19.87 13.65
CA HIS A 109 36.80 -19.23 14.97
C HIS A 109 35.87 -20.04 15.85
N ARG A 110 36.38 -20.69 16.91
CA ARG A 110 35.59 -21.62 17.74
C ARG A 110 34.84 -20.92 18.88
N SER A 111 35.34 -19.77 19.35
CA SER A 111 34.77 -18.98 20.44
C SER A 111 35.24 -17.52 20.38
N GLY A 112 34.50 -16.62 21.02
CA GLY A 112 34.79 -15.18 21.09
C GLY A 112 33.76 -14.31 20.37
N GLU A 113 33.88 -12.99 20.53
CA GLU A 113 32.92 -12.02 19.96
C GLU A 113 32.79 -12.16 18.43
N GLN A 114 33.89 -12.45 17.74
CA GLN A 114 33.88 -12.64 16.29
C GLN A 114 33.03 -13.85 15.87
N HIS A 115 33.08 -14.95 16.64
CA HIS A 115 32.25 -16.14 16.37
C HIS A 115 30.77 -15.81 16.55
N GLU A 116 30.39 -15.10 17.61
CA GLU A 116 29.01 -14.68 17.83
C GLU A 116 28.50 -13.76 16.72
N ARG A 117 29.31 -12.77 16.30
CA ARG A 117 28.97 -11.88 15.17
C ARG A 117 28.75 -12.66 13.88
N LEU A 118 29.61 -13.63 13.58
CA LEU A 118 29.48 -14.50 12.39
C LEU A 118 28.25 -15.40 12.49
N GLN A 119 27.94 -15.93 13.66
CA GLN A 119 26.75 -16.75 13.89
C GLN A 119 25.46 -15.95 13.68
N GLN A 120 25.40 -14.73 14.23
CA GLN A 120 24.27 -13.82 14.03
C GLN A 120 24.11 -13.42 12.57
N LEU A 121 25.23 -13.16 11.86
CA LEU A 121 25.22 -12.87 10.43
C LEU A 121 24.66 -14.05 9.63
N LEU A 122 25.14 -15.28 9.90
CA LEU A 122 24.66 -16.48 9.24
C LEU A 122 23.16 -16.67 9.46
N GLN A 123 22.69 -16.50 10.70
CA GLN A 123 21.27 -16.59 11.05
C GLN A 123 20.44 -15.55 10.29
N ARG A 124 20.93 -14.31 10.18
CA ARG A 124 20.26 -13.25 9.41
C ARG A 124 20.15 -13.61 7.94
N MET A 125 21.23 -14.12 7.33
CA MET A 125 21.22 -14.56 5.94
C MET A 125 20.21 -15.70 5.71
N GLU A 126 20.13 -16.67 6.62
CA GLU A 126 19.16 -17.77 6.56
C GLU A 126 17.71 -17.28 6.71
N GLN A 127 17.46 -16.33 7.61
CA GLN A 127 16.15 -15.72 7.77
C GLN A 127 15.72 -14.94 6.52
N GLN A 128 16.63 -14.20 5.91
CA GLN A 128 16.36 -13.48 4.66
C GLN A 128 16.05 -14.44 3.51
N GLU A 129 16.84 -15.50 3.35
CA GLU A 129 16.64 -16.53 2.32
C GLU A 129 15.28 -17.24 2.49
N THR A 130 14.95 -17.64 3.72
CA THR A 130 13.65 -18.28 4.00
C THR A 130 12.47 -17.34 3.77
N ALA A 131 12.59 -16.05 4.15
CA ALA A 131 11.58 -15.04 3.88
C ALA A 131 11.39 -14.80 2.37
N GLN A 132 12.48 -14.72 1.60
CA GLN A 132 12.42 -14.58 0.14
C GLN A 132 11.76 -15.79 -0.52
N ARG A 133 12.15 -17.02 -0.14
CA ARG A 133 11.52 -18.26 -0.66
C ARG A 133 10.03 -18.29 -0.37
N LYS A 134 9.62 -17.90 0.83
CA LYS A 134 8.21 -17.81 1.20
C LYS A 134 7.46 -16.80 0.32
N ARG A 135 8.03 -15.62 0.11
CA ARG A 135 7.47 -14.58 -0.78
C ARG A 135 7.32 -15.08 -2.21
N LYS A 136 8.36 -15.71 -2.78
CA LYS A 136 8.32 -16.30 -4.14
C LYS A 136 7.22 -17.35 -4.25
N ARG A 137 7.10 -18.26 -3.27
CA ARG A 137 6.06 -19.30 -3.24
C ARG A 137 4.63 -18.71 -3.17
N GLU A 138 4.43 -17.67 -2.36
CA GLU A 138 3.14 -16.95 -2.29
C GLU A 138 2.79 -16.25 -3.61
N GLN A 139 3.79 -15.66 -4.28
CA GLN A 139 3.61 -15.04 -5.60
C GLN A 139 3.26 -16.08 -6.66
N GLU A 140 3.97 -17.20 -6.72
CA GLU A 140 3.70 -18.30 -7.66
C GLU A 140 2.28 -18.84 -7.49
N LEU A 141 1.85 -19.07 -6.25
CA LEU A 141 0.48 -19.51 -5.93
C LEU A 141 -0.55 -18.48 -6.43
N ARG A 142 -0.31 -17.18 -6.19
CA ARG A 142 -1.20 -16.12 -6.64
C ARG A 142 -1.26 -16.04 -8.18
N LEU A 143 -0.13 -16.23 -8.85
CA LEU A 143 -0.06 -16.27 -10.31
C LEU A 143 -0.80 -17.48 -10.87
N ALA A 144 -0.64 -18.67 -10.26
CA ALA A 144 -1.36 -19.88 -10.63
C ALA A 144 -2.88 -19.68 -10.52
N GLN A 145 -3.37 -19.19 -9.38
CA GLN A 145 -4.78 -18.86 -9.19
C GLN A 145 -5.29 -17.83 -10.20
N LYS A 146 -4.48 -16.82 -10.55
CA LYS A 146 -4.83 -15.83 -11.57
C LYS A 146 -4.94 -16.46 -12.96
N ARG A 147 -4.06 -17.42 -13.30
CA ARG A 147 -4.10 -18.17 -14.56
C ARG A 147 -5.34 -19.06 -14.64
N GLU A 148 -5.64 -19.82 -13.58
CA GLU A 148 -6.84 -20.66 -13.50
C GLU A 148 -8.13 -19.86 -13.69
N ARG A 149 -8.25 -18.72 -12.98
CA ARG A 149 -9.41 -17.82 -13.14
C ARG A 149 -9.54 -17.27 -14.56
N ARG A 150 -8.42 -16.95 -15.20
CA ARG A 150 -8.41 -16.49 -16.59
C ARG A 150 -8.88 -17.60 -17.53
N ALA A 151 -8.45 -18.85 -17.33
CA ALA A 151 -8.89 -19.99 -18.13
C ALA A 151 -10.40 -20.24 -17.98
N LEU A 152 -10.93 -20.20 -16.76
CA LEU A 152 -12.38 -20.30 -16.52
C LEU A 152 -13.17 -19.18 -17.21
N ALA A 153 -12.64 -17.95 -17.17
CA ALA A 153 -13.24 -16.82 -17.87
C ALA A 153 -13.26 -17.03 -19.40
N GLN A 154 -12.18 -17.56 -19.95
CA GLN A 154 -12.08 -17.88 -21.38
C GLN A 154 -13.07 -18.97 -21.81
N GLN A 155 -13.40 -19.90 -20.91
CA GLN A 155 -14.44 -20.91 -21.12
C GLN A 155 -15.87 -20.36 -20.98
N GLY A 156 -16.03 -19.08 -20.61
CA GLY A 156 -17.33 -18.45 -20.38
C GLY A 156 -17.90 -18.60 -18.97
N HIS A 157 -17.18 -19.28 -18.07
CA HIS A 157 -17.58 -19.36 -16.66
C HIS A 157 -17.24 -18.05 -15.92
N ARG A 158 -18.14 -17.64 -15.00
CA ARG A 158 -17.93 -16.45 -14.17
C ARG A 158 -16.83 -16.70 -13.13
N PRO A 159 -15.70 -15.96 -13.15
CA PRO A 159 -14.62 -16.21 -12.19
C PRO A 159 -15.03 -15.90 -10.75
N TYR A 160 -14.76 -16.83 -9.84
CA TYR A 160 -15.01 -16.65 -8.41
C TYR A 160 -13.81 -15.98 -7.72
N PHE A 161 -14.08 -14.96 -6.90
CA PHE A 161 -13.09 -14.27 -6.09
C PHE A 161 -13.36 -14.54 -4.61
N PRO A 162 -12.52 -15.33 -3.93
CA PRO A 162 -12.77 -15.69 -2.54
C PRO A 162 -12.68 -14.44 -1.64
N LYS A 163 -13.59 -14.37 -0.66
CA LYS A 163 -13.60 -13.29 0.32
C LYS A 163 -12.31 -13.31 1.16
N LYS A 164 -11.96 -12.19 1.79
CA LYS A 164 -10.78 -12.11 2.67
C LYS A 164 -10.84 -13.12 3.84
N SER A 165 -12.03 -13.41 4.35
CA SER A 165 -12.26 -14.42 5.40
C SER A 165 -11.95 -15.83 4.90
N GLU A 166 -12.47 -16.19 3.71
CA GLU A 166 -12.23 -17.48 3.07
C GLU A 166 -10.75 -17.68 2.74
N GLN A 167 -10.08 -16.65 2.21
CA GLN A 167 -8.63 -16.68 1.97
C GLN A 167 -7.84 -16.97 3.25
N ARG A 168 -8.24 -16.37 4.38
CA ARG A 168 -7.62 -16.65 5.69
C ARG A 168 -7.89 -18.08 6.15
N GLN A 169 -9.09 -18.60 5.95
CA GLN A 169 -9.44 -19.99 6.31
C GLN A 169 -8.64 -20.99 5.45
N LEU A 170 -8.51 -20.75 4.15
CA LEU A 170 -7.70 -21.56 3.24
C LEU A 170 -6.22 -21.55 3.65
N ALA A 171 -5.65 -20.37 3.89
CA ALA A 171 -4.27 -20.24 4.35
C ALA A 171 -4.03 -20.93 5.70
N LEU A 172 -5.00 -20.86 6.63
CA LEU A 172 -4.95 -21.60 7.88
C LEU A 172 -4.98 -23.11 7.63
N ALA A 173 -5.91 -23.59 6.81
CA ALA A 173 -6.03 -25.02 6.48
C ALA A 173 -4.74 -25.57 5.86
N GLU A 174 -4.13 -24.84 4.92
CA GLU A 174 -2.83 -25.20 4.34
C GLU A 174 -1.73 -25.27 5.40
N LYS A 175 -1.64 -24.26 6.26
CA LYS A 175 -0.67 -24.24 7.36
C LYS A 175 -0.86 -25.43 8.31
N PHE A 176 -2.10 -25.80 8.61
CA PHE A 176 -2.41 -26.99 9.41
C PHE A 176 -1.97 -28.28 8.72
N LYS A 177 -2.20 -28.40 7.40
CA LYS A 177 -1.71 -29.54 6.60
C LYS A 177 -0.18 -29.61 6.62
N GLU A 178 0.52 -28.48 6.46
CA GLU A 178 1.99 -28.42 6.54
C GLU A 178 2.50 -28.83 7.93
N LEU A 179 1.89 -28.33 9.00
CA LEU A 179 2.26 -28.70 10.38
C LEU A 179 1.98 -30.17 10.70
N LYS A 180 0.91 -30.74 10.15
CA LYS A 180 0.60 -32.17 10.25
C LYS A 180 1.66 -33.01 9.53
N ARG A 181 2.04 -32.62 8.30
CA ARG A 181 3.13 -33.25 7.54
C ARG A 181 4.46 -33.17 8.30
N SER A 182 4.76 -32.04 8.92
CA SER A 182 5.99 -31.84 9.68
C SER A 182 5.96 -32.41 11.11
N LYS A 183 4.88 -33.11 11.52
CA LYS A 183 4.64 -33.63 12.88
C LYS A 183 4.77 -32.59 14.01
N LYS A 184 4.60 -31.30 13.70
CA LYS A 184 4.72 -30.17 14.68
C LYS A 184 3.36 -29.64 15.14
N LEU A 185 2.27 -30.28 14.71
CA LEU A 185 0.90 -29.85 14.97
C LEU A 185 0.57 -29.80 16.46
N GLU A 186 0.84 -30.88 17.21
CA GLU A 186 0.54 -30.94 18.64
C GLU A 186 1.29 -29.87 19.45
N SER A 187 2.57 -29.65 19.15
CA SER A 187 3.36 -28.59 19.79
C SER A 187 2.78 -27.20 19.48
N PHE A 188 2.34 -26.97 18.25
CA PHE A 188 1.69 -25.72 17.85
C PHE A 188 0.36 -25.51 18.59
N LEU A 189 -0.48 -26.55 18.65
CA LEU A 189 -1.76 -26.51 19.37
C LEU A 189 -1.55 -26.28 20.87
N SER A 190 -0.62 -26.99 21.50
CA SER A 190 -0.26 -26.79 22.91
C SER A 190 0.17 -25.34 23.19
N ARG A 191 1.08 -24.79 22.38
CA ARG A 191 1.50 -23.38 22.49
C ARG A 191 0.35 -22.41 22.27
N LYS A 192 -0.57 -22.72 21.35
CA LYS A 192 -1.75 -21.89 21.07
C LYS A 192 -2.76 -21.93 22.23
N ARG A 193 -3.05 -23.13 22.78
CA ARG A 193 -3.87 -23.33 23.98
C ARG A 193 -3.32 -22.52 25.16
N ARG A 194 -2.01 -22.62 25.43
CA ARG A 194 -1.34 -21.85 26.49
C ARG A 194 -1.47 -20.33 26.31
N ARG A 195 -1.29 -19.82 25.08
CA ARG A 195 -1.44 -18.37 24.80
C ARG A 195 -2.89 -17.91 24.93
N ASN A 196 -3.85 -18.71 24.50
CA ASN A 196 -5.27 -18.38 24.62
C ASN A 196 -5.70 -18.39 26.09
N ALA A 197 -5.36 -19.43 26.85
CA ALA A 197 -5.62 -19.49 28.29
C ALA A 197 -5.04 -18.27 29.04
N GLY A 198 -3.83 -17.83 28.68
CA GLY A 198 -3.23 -16.62 29.24
C GLY A 198 -3.96 -15.32 28.87
N LYS A 199 -4.68 -15.26 27.74
CA LYS A 199 -5.54 -14.12 27.37
C LYS A 199 -6.89 -14.20 28.09
N ASP A 200 -7.51 -15.38 28.09
CA ASP A 200 -8.80 -15.61 28.72
C ASP A 200 -8.72 -15.32 30.22
N ARG A 201 -7.60 -15.69 30.86
CA ARG A 201 -7.30 -15.34 32.26
C ARG A 201 -7.27 -13.83 32.54
N ARG A 202 -6.94 -12.98 31.56
CA ARG A 202 -6.96 -11.51 31.75
C ARG A 202 -8.37 -10.94 31.78
N HIS A 203 -9.34 -11.64 31.20
CA HIS A 203 -10.74 -11.23 31.13
C HIS A 203 -11.60 -11.91 32.21
N LEU A 204 -11.02 -12.78 33.05
CA LEU A 204 -11.70 -13.39 34.18
C LEU A 204 -11.61 -12.48 35.42
N PRO A 205 -12.68 -12.43 36.24
CA PRO A 205 -12.61 -11.74 37.53
C PRO A 205 -11.60 -12.44 38.45
N LEU A 206 -10.89 -11.66 39.26
CA LEU A 206 -9.78 -12.12 40.12
C LEU A 206 -10.15 -13.31 41.02
N SER A 207 -11.38 -13.36 41.53
CA SER A 207 -11.91 -14.46 42.35
C SER A 207 -11.91 -15.82 41.63
N LYS A 208 -12.20 -15.84 40.33
CA LYS A 208 -12.20 -17.07 39.53
C LYS A 208 -10.79 -17.50 39.11
N ILE A 209 -9.81 -16.59 39.13
CA ILE A 209 -8.42 -16.90 38.79
C ILE A 209 -7.75 -17.68 39.93
N THR A 210 -8.04 -17.30 41.18
CA THR A 210 -7.52 -17.96 42.39
C THR A 210 -8.04 -19.39 42.53
N GLU A 211 -9.32 -19.63 42.28
CA GLU A 211 -9.94 -20.98 42.36
C GLU A 211 -9.39 -21.97 41.31
N LEU A 212 -9.08 -21.47 40.09
CA LEU A 212 -8.47 -22.29 39.04
C LEU A 212 -6.99 -22.63 39.32
N SER A 213 -6.33 -21.87 40.20
CA SER A 213 -4.95 -22.14 40.63
C SER A 213 -4.86 -23.03 41.87
N SER A 214 -5.93 -23.10 42.67
CA SER A 214 -5.99 -23.88 43.91
C SER A 214 -6.64 -25.25 43.77
N SER A 215 -7.06 -25.65 42.56
CA SER A 215 -7.61 -26.99 42.33
C SER A 215 -6.48 -28.04 42.30
N PRO A 216 -6.34 -28.91 43.32
CA PRO A 216 -5.36 -29.98 43.27
C PRO A 216 -5.74 -30.95 42.15
N ALA A 217 -4.76 -31.31 41.31
CA ALA A 217 -4.95 -32.36 40.31
C ALA A 217 -5.25 -33.67 41.05
N THR A 218 -6.52 -34.05 41.12
CA THR A 218 -6.95 -35.35 41.66
C THR A 218 -6.39 -36.44 40.77
N VAL A 219 -5.33 -37.10 41.25
CA VAL A 219 -4.81 -38.36 40.72
C VAL A 219 -5.91 -39.41 40.91
N SER A 220 -6.61 -39.76 39.83
CA SER A 220 -7.54 -40.89 39.84
C SER A 220 -6.73 -42.19 39.82
N GLU A 221 -6.33 -42.68 40.99
CA GLU A 221 -5.92 -44.07 41.15
C GLU A 221 -7.09 -44.97 40.73
N HIS A 222 -6.92 -45.71 39.63
CA HIS A 222 -7.76 -46.84 39.31
C HIS A 222 -7.38 -47.97 40.27
N MET A 223 -8.27 -48.29 41.20
CA MET A 223 -8.24 -49.58 41.88
C MET A 223 -8.84 -50.62 40.94
N ASP A 224 -7.98 -51.44 40.35
CA ASP A 224 -8.37 -52.76 39.85
C ASP A 224 -8.56 -53.70 41.05
N SER A 225 -9.64 -54.48 41.01
CA SER A 225 -9.88 -55.69 41.83
C SER A 225 -10.31 -56.82 40.92
#